data_AF-A0A2N3NBN5-F1
#
_entry.id   AF-A0A2N3NBN5-F1
#
_cell.length_a   1.000
_cell.length_b   1.000
_cell.length_c   1.000
_cell.angle_alpha   90.00
_cell.angle_beta   90.00
_cell.angle_gamma   90.00
#
_symmetry.space_group_name_H-M   'P 1'
#
loop_
_entity.id
_entity.type
_entity.pdbx_description
1 polymer ?
#
loop_
_entity_poly.entity_id
_entity_poly.type
_entity_poly.pdbx_seq_one_letter_code
_entity_poly.pdbx_strand_id
1 'polypeptide(L)'
;MSLPSDVFLCDICCRPHHPTRLPFLCAVDARNLCYETRVRVLQVLLENESLRTHVDGLLSQSDREMGSTSRSLAAPMNSLVMESLVSRRSITEDRTAQIMARAEKLRADIEAARTEIQAKREANSRRRSDLVSASSGIDIRRTRTLDDTESMALLLRRRWDCKSDQTAATRAFLCMEAAKLYGLRRIKKGASKYEFRLGGIDVIDLTSMNALPPEVISTSLSHISHILILASHYLALRLPAEISMPHRDHPRPTIYNLASSYRHMEGDGAIINGINIKNNSPISGNLGNNELSSGLTGDRHARDTGSSSRPRPLFIEKPLSVLAKEDPAAHSFFLEGVTLLAYNVAWACLTQNVPIGDRGSFDDVCNMGRNLYNLLIGQQLHSIPTAKVFPYISSPTASDVDELDRAKQATAPPMMGRFSHGTTHSFLAGATGTEFVRSFKLPSPIKLADKLKKKLLSELNVPEWEVVEDGDWEIDGGM
;
A
#
# COMPACT_ATOMS: atom_id res chain seq x y z
N MET A 1 9.54 21.46 -32.47
CA MET A 1 8.18 21.43 -31.89
C MET A 1 8.25 22.08 -30.53
N SER A 2 7.94 23.37 -30.49
CA SER A 2 8.04 24.24 -29.31
C SER A 2 6.81 24.03 -28.44
N LEU A 3 7.00 23.67 -27.17
CA LEU A 3 5.93 23.58 -26.18
C LEU A 3 5.36 24.97 -25.90
N PRO A 4 4.03 25.15 -25.81
CA PRO A 4 3.47 26.42 -25.38
C PRO A 4 3.69 26.58 -23.87
N SER A 5 4.36 27.67 -23.54
CA SER A 5 4.52 28.21 -22.20
C SER A 5 3.14 28.47 -21.58
N ASP A 6 3.03 28.25 -20.27
CA ASP A 6 1.88 28.55 -19.40
C ASP A 6 0.83 27.43 -19.24
N VAL A 7 1.29 26.31 -18.70
CA VAL A 7 0.40 25.34 -18.04
C VAL A 7 0.26 25.76 -16.56
N PHE A 8 -0.81 26.50 -16.25
CA PHE A 8 -1.17 26.81 -14.87
C PHE A 8 -1.61 25.52 -14.14
N LEU A 9 -0.91 25.17 -13.07
CA LEU A 9 -1.31 24.09 -12.17
C LEU A 9 -2.36 24.61 -11.18
N CYS A 10 -3.37 23.80 -10.90
CA CYS A 10 -4.34 24.12 -9.85
C CYS A 10 -3.71 23.89 -8.46
N ASP A 11 -3.71 24.91 -7.59
CA ASP A 11 -3.12 24.82 -6.24
C ASP A 11 -3.81 23.82 -5.30
N ILE A 12 -4.98 23.28 -5.71
CA ILE A 12 -5.75 22.31 -4.92
C ILE A 12 -5.54 20.89 -5.40
N CYS A 13 -5.62 20.65 -6.71
CA CYS A 13 -5.48 19.29 -7.28
C CYS A 13 -4.10 19.03 -7.92
N CYS A 14 -3.23 20.05 -7.95
CA CYS A 14 -1.86 20.06 -8.49
C CYS A 14 -1.74 19.44 -9.89
N ARG A 15 -2.82 19.46 -10.69
CA ARG A 15 -2.84 18.91 -12.05
C ARG A 15 -2.79 20.03 -13.11
N PRO A 16 -2.12 19.77 -14.24
CA PRO A 16 -2.19 20.62 -15.41
C PRO A 16 -3.56 20.48 -16.08
N HIS A 17 -4.22 21.60 -16.38
CA HIS A 17 -5.49 21.60 -17.08
C HIS A 17 -5.28 21.44 -18.60
N HIS A 18 -6.00 20.52 -19.24
CA HIS A 18 -6.07 20.41 -20.71
C HIS A 18 -7.54 20.45 -21.16
N PRO A 19 -7.96 21.46 -21.93
CA PRO A 19 -9.37 21.75 -22.19
C PRO A 19 -10.11 20.65 -22.97
N THR A 20 -9.40 19.76 -23.66
CA THR A 20 -9.99 18.72 -24.52
C THR A 20 -9.67 17.27 -24.12
N ARG A 21 -8.83 17.02 -23.10
CA ARG A 21 -8.32 15.66 -22.83
C ARG A 21 -8.59 15.11 -21.42
N LEU A 22 -9.04 15.93 -20.47
CA LEU A 22 -9.31 15.47 -19.10
C LEU A 22 -10.55 16.15 -18.50
N PRO A 23 -11.47 15.41 -17.85
CA PRO A 23 -12.62 16.00 -17.14
C PRO A 23 -12.18 16.73 -15.87
N PHE A 24 -12.99 17.69 -15.40
CA PHE A 24 -12.74 18.45 -14.17
C PHE A 24 -12.76 17.55 -12.93
N LEU A 25 -11.75 17.69 -12.05
CA LEU A 25 -11.65 16.89 -10.83
C LEU A 25 -12.10 17.67 -9.59
N CYS A 26 -11.97 19.00 -9.59
CA CYS A 26 -12.41 19.84 -8.48
C CYS A 26 -13.15 21.11 -8.93
N ALA A 27 -13.90 21.72 -8.01
CA ALA A 27 -14.68 22.93 -8.27
C ALA A 27 -13.81 24.15 -8.66
N VAL A 28 -12.53 24.15 -8.28
CA VAL A 28 -11.59 25.24 -8.62
C VAL A 28 -11.10 25.14 -10.06
N ASP A 29 -10.93 23.94 -10.61
CA ASP A 29 -10.60 23.73 -12.03
C ASP A 29 -11.70 24.29 -12.93
N ALA A 30 -12.95 23.96 -12.60
CA ALA A 30 -14.12 24.47 -13.31
C ALA A 30 -14.22 26.00 -13.21
N ARG A 31 -13.95 26.55 -12.02
CA ARG A 31 -13.98 28.00 -11.76
C ARG A 31 -12.90 28.75 -12.55
N ASN A 32 -11.66 28.24 -12.61
CA ASN A 32 -10.54 28.89 -13.30
C ASN A 32 -10.78 29.00 -14.81
N LEU A 33 -11.36 27.96 -15.44
CA LEU A 33 -11.73 28.02 -16.86
C LEU A 33 -12.82 29.08 -17.13
N CYS A 34 -13.82 29.18 -16.25
CA CYS A 34 -14.88 30.18 -16.39
C CYS A 34 -14.38 31.62 -16.21
N TYR A 35 -13.31 31.84 -15.43
CA TYR A 35 -12.77 33.19 -15.20
C TYR A 35 -12.16 33.80 -16.46
N GLU A 36 -11.42 33.04 -17.24
CA GLU A 36 -10.81 33.56 -18.47
C GLU A 36 -11.88 34.08 -19.44
N THR A 37 -12.96 33.32 -19.60
CA THR A 37 -14.09 33.72 -20.45
C THR A 37 -14.81 34.95 -19.89
N ARG A 38 -15.01 35.03 -18.56
CA ARG A 38 -15.62 36.19 -17.90
C ARG A 38 -14.78 37.46 -18.05
N VAL A 39 -13.46 37.36 -17.95
CA VAL A 39 -12.54 38.49 -18.14
C VAL A 39 -12.60 38.98 -19.58
N ARG A 40 -12.59 38.08 -20.58
CA ARG A 40 -12.75 38.48 -21.99
C ARG A 40 -14.09 39.16 -22.26
N VAL A 41 -15.19 38.66 -21.67
CA VAL A 41 -16.51 39.30 -21.79
C VAL A 41 -16.51 40.70 -21.16
N LEU A 42 -15.92 40.85 -19.97
CA LEU A 42 -15.77 42.17 -19.33
C LEU A 42 -14.98 43.15 -20.20
N GLN A 43 -13.89 42.69 -20.82
CA GLN A 43 -13.07 43.52 -21.69
C GLN A 43 -13.85 44.00 -22.93
N VAL A 44 -14.60 43.11 -23.57
CA VAL A 44 -15.48 43.48 -24.69
C VAL A 44 -16.58 44.46 -24.26
N LEU A 45 -17.15 44.31 -23.06
CA LEU A 45 -18.15 45.24 -22.54
C LEU A 45 -17.57 46.64 -22.29
N LEU A 46 -16.35 46.73 -21.75
CA LEU A 46 -15.65 48.00 -21.56
C LEU A 46 -15.31 48.67 -22.89
N GLU A 47 -14.88 47.90 -23.89
CA GLU A 47 -14.65 48.41 -25.24
C GLU A 47 -15.96 48.91 -25.87
N ASN A 48 -17.07 48.19 -25.70
CA ASN A 48 -18.38 48.59 -26.21
C ASN A 48 -18.88 49.88 -25.52
N GLU A 49 -18.70 50.01 -24.21
CA GLU A 49 -19.00 51.23 -23.47
C GLU A 49 -18.16 52.42 -23.99
N SER A 50 -16.86 52.22 -24.22
CA SER A 50 -15.99 53.25 -24.79
C SER A 50 -16.44 53.69 -26.19
N LEU A 51 -16.82 52.74 -27.05
CA LEU A 51 -17.31 53.03 -28.40
C LEU A 51 -18.66 53.76 -28.36
N ARG A 52 -19.57 53.37 -27.46
CA ARG A 52 -20.84 54.08 -27.25
C ARG A 52 -20.62 55.52 -26.84
N THR A 53 -19.73 55.78 -25.87
CA THR A 53 -19.41 57.16 -25.48
C THR A 53 -18.81 57.98 -26.61
N HIS A 54 -18.04 57.35 -27.51
CA HIS A 54 -17.49 58.01 -28.69
C HIS A 54 -18.56 58.34 -29.74
N VAL A 55 -19.50 57.42 -30.01
CA VAL A 55 -20.62 57.63 -30.93
C VAL A 55 -21.57 58.72 -30.40
N ASP A 56 -21.92 58.69 -29.12
CA ASP A 56 -22.76 59.71 -28.49
C ASP A 56 -22.10 61.10 -28.55
N GLY A 57 -20.76 61.15 -28.41
CA GLY A 57 -19.98 62.37 -28.59
C GLY A 57 -20.02 62.91 -30.02
N LEU A 58 -19.95 62.05 -31.03
CA LEU A 58 -20.03 62.43 -32.44
C LEU A 58 -21.45 62.87 -32.85
N LEU A 59 -22.49 62.20 -32.34
CA LEU A 59 -23.89 62.61 -32.57
C LEU A 59 -24.19 63.98 -31.93
N SER A 60 -23.65 64.23 -30.74
CA SER A 60 -23.74 65.53 -30.07
C SER A 60 -23.00 66.65 -30.80
N GLN A 61 -21.95 66.32 -31.58
CA GLN A 61 -21.25 67.26 -32.46
C GLN A 61 -22.02 67.50 -33.76
N SER A 62 -22.63 66.46 -34.36
CA SER A 62 -23.46 66.62 -35.57
C SER A 62 -24.72 67.45 -35.33
N ASP A 63 -25.31 67.38 -34.12
CA ASP A 63 -26.45 68.22 -33.72
C ASP A 63 -26.08 69.71 -33.56
N ARG A 64 -24.79 70.04 -33.41
CA ARG A 64 -24.30 71.42 -33.33
C ARG A 64 -23.95 72.03 -34.70
N GLU A 65 -23.81 71.24 -35.75
CA GLU A 65 -23.43 71.72 -37.09
C GLU A 65 -24.62 71.97 -38.04
N MET A 66 -25.85 71.64 -37.62
CA MET A 66 -27.08 71.84 -38.42
C MET A 66 -27.94 73.06 -37.99
N GLY A 67 -27.39 73.96 -37.17
CA GLY A 67 -28.08 75.15 -36.67
C GLY A 67 -27.57 76.48 -37.24
N SER A 68 -28.21 76.93 -38.34
CA SER A 68 -28.32 78.32 -38.82
C SER A 68 -27.32 78.87 -39.86
N THR A 69 -27.73 78.75 -41.12
CA THR A 69 -27.41 79.66 -42.23
C THR A 69 -28.54 80.69 -42.40
N SER A 70 -28.24 82.01 -42.49
CA SER A 70 -28.81 82.99 -43.46
C SER A 70 -28.94 84.47 -42.98
N ARG A 71 -28.11 85.33 -43.60
CA ARG A 71 -28.32 86.68 -44.21
C ARG A 71 -28.68 87.96 -43.40
N SER A 72 -27.75 88.92 -43.53
CA SER A 72 -27.84 90.24 -44.20
C SER A 72 -28.58 91.42 -43.53
N LEU A 73 -27.87 92.53 -43.26
CA LEU A 73 -27.95 93.83 -43.98
C LEU A 73 -27.12 94.92 -43.27
N ALA A 74 -26.63 95.89 -44.05
CA ALA A 74 -25.59 96.87 -43.74
C ALA A 74 -26.03 98.08 -42.88
N ALA A 75 -25.12 98.61 -42.03
CA ALA A 75 -25.16 99.95 -41.41
C ALA A 75 -23.77 100.33 -40.79
N PRO A 76 -23.47 101.59 -40.39
CA PRO A 76 -22.26 102.32 -40.76
C PRO A 76 -21.03 102.15 -39.83
N MET A 77 -19.84 102.33 -40.42
CA MET A 77 -18.57 101.73 -40.02
C MET A 77 -17.83 102.32 -38.79
N ASN A 78 -18.38 103.29 -38.03
CA ASN A 78 -17.62 103.96 -36.95
C ASN A 78 -18.17 103.78 -35.53
N SER A 79 -19.47 103.50 -35.35
CA SER A 79 -20.03 103.11 -34.02
C SER A 79 -19.77 101.63 -33.73
N LEU A 80 -19.86 100.80 -34.77
CA LEU A 80 -19.69 99.34 -34.74
C LEU A 80 -18.24 98.92 -34.38
N VAL A 81 -17.25 99.74 -34.73
CA VAL A 81 -15.83 99.48 -34.40
C VAL A 81 -15.57 99.73 -32.92
N MET A 82 -16.07 100.83 -32.34
CA MET A 82 -15.91 101.11 -30.91
C MET A 82 -16.69 100.09 -30.05
N GLU A 83 -17.92 99.76 -30.46
CA GLU A 83 -18.73 98.73 -29.80
C GLU A 83 -18.11 97.33 -29.94
N SER A 84 -17.50 97.02 -31.09
CA SER A 84 -16.70 95.80 -31.29
C SER A 84 -15.45 95.76 -30.43
N LEU A 85 -14.75 96.89 -30.24
CA LEU A 85 -13.57 96.97 -29.38
C LEU A 85 -13.91 96.82 -27.88
N VAL A 86 -14.99 97.45 -27.42
CA VAL A 86 -15.50 97.32 -26.04
C VAL A 86 -16.04 95.91 -25.79
N SER A 87 -16.81 95.36 -26.73
CA SER A 87 -17.29 93.97 -26.69
C SER A 87 -16.12 92.99 -26.67
N ARG A 88 -15.10 93.19 -27.52
CA ARG A 88 -13.89 92.36 -27.55
C ARG A 88 -13.10 92.44 -26.24
N ARG A 89 -13.02 93.63 -25.62
CA ARG A 89 -12.39 93.84 -24.31
C ARG A 89 -13.16 93.11 -23.20
N SER A 90 -14.48 93.26 -23.14
CA SER A 90 -15.34 92.53 -22.20
C SER A 90 -15.18 91.02 -22.37
N ILE A 91 -15.18 90.51 -23.61
CA ILE A 91 -14.97 89.09 -23.90
C ILE A 91 -13.58 88.62 -23.42
N THR A 92 -12.53 89.44 -23.56
CA THR A 92 -11.21 89.07 -23.05
C THR A 92 -11.15 89.10 -21.52
N GLU A 93 -11.80 90.06 -20.88
CA GLU A 93 -11.88 90.17 -19.41
C GLU A 93 -12.72 89.02 -18.82
N ASP A 94 -13.82 88.64 -19.47
CA ASP A 94 -14.63 87.48 -19.10
C ASP A 94 -13.86 86.18 -19.29
N ARG A 95 -13.07 86.06 -20.36
CA ARG A 95 -12.19 84.89 -20.59
C ARG A 95 -11.09 84.79 -19.55
N THR A 96 -10.44 85.90 -19.18
CA THR A 96 -9.40 85.89 -18.14
C THR A 96 -10.02 85.60 -16.77
N ALA A 97 -11.19 86.16 -16.45
CA ALA A 97 -11.94 85.84 -15.24
C ALA A 97 -12.33 84.35 -15.18
N GLN A 98 -12.81 83.77 -16.28
CA GLN A 98 -13.11 82.34 -16.37
C GLN A 98 -11.86 81.46 -16.22
N ILE A 99 -10.72 81.87 -16.80
CA ILE A 99 -9.45 81.14 -16.65
C ILE A 99 -8.96 81.20 -15.20
N MET A 100 -9.05 82.37 -14.55
CA MET A 100 -8.67 82.52 -13.15
C MET A 100 -9.57 81.69 -12.23
N ALA A 101 -10.89 81.72 -12.42
CA ALA A 101 -11.83 80.90 -11.65
C ALA A 101 -11.58 79.40 -11.84
N ARG A 102 -11.24 78.96 -13.07
CA ARG A 102 -10.85 77.57 -13.33
C ARG A 102 -9.52 77.20 -12.70
N ALA A 103 -8.55 78.12 -12.67
CA ALA A 103 -7.25 77.91 -12.03
C ALA A 103 -7.38 77.84 -10.50
N GLU A 104 -8.22 78.68 -9.89
CA GLU A 104 -8.55 78.64 -8.47
C GLU A 104 -9.27 77.35 -8.09
N LYS A 105 -10.25 76.93 -8.88
CA LYS A 105 -10.92 75.63 -8.71
C LYS A 105 -9.92 74.48 -8.79
N LEU A 106 -9.03 74.49 -9.79
CA LEU A 106 -8.02 73.44 -9.93
C LEU A 106 -7.04 73.41 -8.75
N ARG A 107 -6.66 74.57 -8.19
CA ARG A 107 -5.82 74.64 -6.97
C ARG A 107 -6.54 74.03 -5.77
N ALA A 108 -7.82 74.36 -5.57
CA ALA A 108 -8.63 73.78 -4.51
C ALA A 108 -8.79 72.25 -4.68
N ASP A 109 -9.02 71.78 -5.90
CA ASP A 109 -9.13 70.35 -6.21
C ASP A 109 -7.79 69.63 -5.96
N ILE A 110 -6.65 70.25 -6.28
CA ILE A 110 -5.31 69.70 -5.99
C ILE A 110 -5.05 69.63 -4.48
N GLU A 111 -5.45 70.63 -3.71
CA GLU A 111 -5.31 70.64 -2.25
C GLU A 111 -6.21 69.58 -1.60
N ALA A 112 -7.46 69.46 -2.04
CA ALA A 112 -8.37 68.41 -1.61
C ALA A 112 -7.81 67.01 -1.95
N ALA A 113 -7.30 66.80 -3.16
CA ALA A 113 -6.68 65.54 -3.55
C ALA A 113 -5.43 65.23 -2.73
N ARG A 114 -4.59 66.24 -2.41
CA ARG A 114 -3.40 66.07 -1.56
C ARG A 114 -3.76 65.65 -0.15
N THR A 115 -4.76 66.28 0.46
CA THR A 115 -5.22 65.91 1.81
C THR A 115 -5.84 64.51 1.84
N GLU A 116 -6.61 64.14 0.81
CA GLU A 116 -7.16 62.79 0.67
C GLU A 116 -6.06 61.73 0.51
N ILE A 117 -5.04 62.00 -0.32
CA ILE A 117 -3.88 61.11 -0.49
C ILE A 117 -3.14 60.93 0.82
N GLN A 118 -2.92 62.01 1.58
CA GLN A 118 -2.24 61.96 2.88
C GLN A 118 -3.05 61.13 3.89
N ALA A 119 -4.36 61.35 3.98
CA ALA A 119 -5.24 60.57 4.85
C ALA A 119 -5.24 59.07 4.47
N LYS A 120 -5.29 58.74 3.18
CA LYS A 120 -5.20 57.35 2.70
C LYS A 120 -3.84 56.72 3.01
N ARG A 121 -2.74 57.47 2.90
CA ARG A 121 -1.39 56.99 3.26
C ARG A 121 -1.28 56.67 4.74
N GLU A 122 -1.79 57.54 5.60
CA GLU A 122 -1.81 57.32 7.05
C GLU A 122 -2.69 56.13 7.43
N ALA A 123 -3.88 56.01 6.85
CA ALA A 123 -4.76 54.87 7.06
C ALA A 123 -4.09 53.54 6.64
N ASN A 124 -3.40 53.52 5.50
CA ASN A 124 -2.65 52.35 5.04
C ASN A 124 -1.44 52.04 5.93
N SER A 125 -0.74 53.06 6.44
CA SER A 125 0.36 52.89 7.39
C SER A 125 -0.12 52.24 8.69
N ARG A 126 -1.24 52.72 9.26
CA ARG A 126 -1.87 52.13 10.45
C ARG A 126 -2.25 50.66 10.21
N ARG A 127 -2.97 50.37 9.12
CA ARG A 127 -3.32 48.99 8.75
C ARG A 127 -2.11 48.07 8.62
N ARG A 128 -1.01 48.55 8.02
CA ARG A 128 0.23 47.78 7.92
C ARG A 128 0.84 47.49 9.29
N SER A 129 0.87 48.48 10.18
CA SER A 129 1.34 48.31 11.56
C SER A 129 0.49 47.32 12.35
N ASP A 130 -0.84 47.40 12.22
CA ASP A 130 -1.77 46.49 12.87
C ASP A 130 -1.59 45.05 12.36
N LEU A 131 -1.41 44.87 11.05
CA LEU A 131 -1.14 43.56 10.45
C LEU A 131 0.18 42.97 10.93
N VAL A 132 1.25 43.76 11.01
CA VAL A 132 2.56 43.29 11.52
C VAL A 132 2.47 42.93 13.00
N SER A 133 1.73 43.72 13.78
CA SER A 133 1.53 43.45 15.21
C SER A 133 0.69 42.18 15.42
N ALA A 134 -0.37 41.99 14.62
CA ALA A 134 -1.21 40.79 14.66
C ALA A 134 -0.48 39.54 14.14
N SER A 135 0.40 39.68 13.14
CA SER A 135 1.17 38.57 12.58
C SER A 135 2.41 38.21 13.40
N SER A 136 2.85 39.12 14.29
CA SER A 136 4.01 38.88 15.15
C SER A 136 3.85 37.60 15.98
N GLY A 137 4.88 36.75 15.94
CA GLY A 137 4.92 35.50 16.67
C GLY A 137 4.00 34.39 16.15
N ILE A 138 3.23 34.58 15.06
CA ILE A 138 2.47 33.47 14.44
C ILE A 138 3.44 32.39 13.95
N ASP A 139 4.51 32.77 13.25
CA ASP A 139 5.47 31.81 12.69
C ASP A 139 6.21 31.06 13.79
N ILE A 140 6.64 31.76 14.86
CA ILE A 140 7.27 31.13 16.04
C ILE A 140 6.33 30.12 16.71
N ARG A 141 5.03 30.46 16.83
CA ARG A 141 4.04 29.52 17.38
C ARG A 141 3.85 28.32 16.45
N ARG A 142 3.78 28.53 15.13
CA ARG A 142 3.65 27.46 14.14
C ARG A 142 4.84 26.52 14.15
N THR A 143 6.06 27.04 14.12
CA THR A 143 7.28 26.21 14.17
C THR A 143 7.32 25.40 15.45
N ARG A 144 7.06 26.03 16.60
CA ARG A 144 6.99 25.31 17.88
C ARG A 144 5.96 24.18 17.87
N THR A 145 4.75 24.44 17.36
CA THR A 145 3.73 23.38 17.25
C THR A 145 4.15 22.25 16.31
N LEU A 146 4.84 22.56 15.22
CA LEU A 146 5.36 21.55 14.30
C LEU A 146 6.46 20.71 14.98
N ASP A 147 7.43 21.35 15.62
CA ASP A 147 8.53 20.68 16.34
C ASP A 147 8.01 19.77 17.47
N ASP A 148 7.00 20.25 18.22
CA ASP A 148 6.32 19.48 19.26
C ASP A 148 5.61 18.24 18.65
N THR A 149 4.89 18.41 17.54
CA THR A 149 4.21 17.30 16.86
C THR A 149 5.17 16.29 16.25
N GLU A 150 6.28 16.75 15.66
CA GLU A 150 7.32 15.89 15.11
C GLU A 150 8.00 15.08 16.22
N SER A 151 8.34 15.73 17.33
CA SER A 151 8.90 15.06 18.51
C SER A 151 7.97 14.00 19.06
N MET A 152 6.67 14.31 19.18
CA MET A 152 5.66 13.34 19.61
C MET A 152 5.49 12.18 18.61
N ALA A 153 5.52 12.45 17.30
CA ALA A 153 5.44 11.43 16.27
C ALA A 153 6.64 10.48 16.29
N LEU A 154 7.85 11.01 16.50
CA LEU A 154 9.08 10.22 16.65
C LEU A 154 9.01 9.33 17.90
N LEU A 155 8.55 9.87 19.03
CA LEU A 155 8.37 9.09 20.26
C LEU A 155 7.32 7.99 20.08
N LEU A 156 6.19 8.28 19.44
CA LEU A 156 5.15 7.30 19.16
C LEU A 156 5.67 6.19 18.24
N ARG A 157 6.43 6.54 17.20
CA ARG A 157 7.05 5.57 16.29
C ARG A 157 8.00 4.64 17.03
N ARG A 158 8.91 5.18 17.86
CA ARG A 158 9.82 4.35 18.68
C ARG A 158 9.06 3.41 19.62
N ARG A 159 7.98 3.87 20.25
CA ARG A 159 7.13 3.03 21.10
C ARG A 159 6.44 1.93 20.29
N TRP A 160 5.95 2.26 19.09
CA TRP A 160 5.37 1.28 18.18
C TRP A 160 6.39 0.21 17.80
N ASP A 161 7.58 0.61 17.36
CA ASP A 161 8.67 -0.30 16.99
C ASP A 161 9.00 -1.26 18.14
N CYS A 162 9.22 -0.72 19.35
CA CYS A 162 9.48 -1.50 20.55
C CYS A 162 8.36 -2.50 20.87
N LYS A 163 7.09 -2.09 20.75
CA LYS A 163 5.94 -2.99 20.97
C LYS A 163 5.82 -4.07 19.90
N SER A 164 6.15 -3.74 18.65
CA SER A 164 6.23 -4.74 17.59
C SER A 164 7.34 -5.76 17.88
N ASP A 165 8.50 -5.32 18.33
CA ASP A 165 9.62 -6.21 18.62
C ASP A 165 9.32 -7.12 19.80
N GLN A 166 8.70 -6.58 20.86
CA GLN A 166 8.21 -7.37 21.99
C GLN A 166 7.19 -8.43 21.56
N THR A 167 6.29 -8.07 20.65
CA THR A 167 5.29 -9.00 20.10
C THR A 167 5.97 -10.11 19.30
N ALA A 168 6.90 -9.76 18.40
CA ALA A 168 7.66 -10.73 17.62
C ALA A 168 8.43 -11.72 18.50
N ALA A 169 9.14 -11.22 19.53
CA ALA A 169 9.86 -12.07 20.48
C ALA A 169 8.92 -13.03 21.24
N THR A 170 7.74 -12.55 21.66
CA THR A 170 6.73 -13.39 22.33
C THR A 170 6.22 -14.50 21.41
N ARG A 171 5.95 -14.18 20.13
CA ARG A 171 5.52 -15.18 19.14
C ARG A 171 6.58 -16.24 18.91
N ALA A 172 7.83 -15.82 18.75
CA ALA A 172 8.97 -16.70 18.55
C ALA A 172 9.13 -17.67 19.75
N PHE A 173 9.00 -17.15 20.97
CA PHE A 173 9.01 -17.94 22.19
C PHE A 173 7.88 -18.98 22.22
N LEU A 174 6.63 -18.59 21.92
CA LEU A 174 5.50 -19.51 21.88
C LEU A 174 5.68 -20.61 20.83
N CYS A 175 6.18 -20.28 19.64
CA CYS A 175 6.51 -21.27 18.61
C CYS A 175 7.57 -22.27 19.09
N MET A 176 8.62 -21.78 19.76
CA MET A 176 9.69 -22.61 20.28
C MET A 176 9.20 -23.57 21.36
N GLU A 177 8.47 -23.05 22.36
CA GLU A 177 7.97 -23.87 23.45
C GLU A 177 6.93 -24.88 22.96
N ALA A 178 6.04 -24.49 22.04
CA ALA A 178 5.13 -25.42 21.40
C ALA A 178 5.86 -26.55 20.66
N ALA A 179 6.93 -26.24 19.91
CA ALA A 179 7.73 -27.25 19.21
C ALA A 179 8.44 -28.21 20.17
N LYS A 180 9.00 -27.69 21.28
CA LYS A 180 9.61 -28.52 22.32
C LYS A 180 8.59 -29.44 22.99
N LEU A 181 7.43 -28.91 23.37
CA LEU A 181 6.34 -29.68 23.99
C LEU A 181 5.80 -30.75 23.04
N TYR A 182 5.72 -30.45 21.75
CA TYR A 182 5.31 -31.40 20.72
C TYR A 182 6.42 -32.41 20.34
N GLY A 183 7.58 -32.34 20.99
CA GLY A 183 8.67 -33.30 20.86
C GLY A 183 9.49 -33.17 19.58
N LEU A 184 9.51 -31.98 18.96
CA LEU A 184 10.37 -31.70 17.81
C LEU A 184 11.85 -31.77 18.23
N ARG A 185 12.60 -32.73 17.67
CA ARG A 185 13.99 -32.98 18.05
C ARG A 185 14.84 -33.28 16.82
N ARG A 186 16.09 -32.84 16.86
CA ARG A 186 17.13 -33.22 15.89
C ARG A 186 18.05 -34.25 16.53
N ILE A 187 18.21 -35.40 15.87
CA ILE A 187 18.97 -36.54 16.34
C ILE A 187 20.09 -36.80 15.35
N LYS A 188 21.32 -36.94 15.86
CA LYS A 188 22.49 -37.21 15.02
C LYS A 188 22.55 -38.70 14.71
N LYS A 189 22.55 -39.07 13.43
CA LYS A 189 22.74 -40.45 12.96
C LYS A 189 24.06 -40.52 12.18
N GLY A 190 25.07 -41.13 12.79
CA GLY A 190 26.42 -41.20 12.21
C GLY A 190 27.15 -39.85 12.19
N ALA A 191 28.15 -39.72 11.32
CA ALA A 191 29.08 -38.59 11.33
C ALA A 191 28.45 -37.25 10.89
N SER A 192 27.56 -37.25 9.89
CA SER A 192 27.04 -36.02 9.25
C SER A 192 25.51 -36.02 8.98
N LYS A 193 24.80 -37.14 9.18
CA LYS A 193 23.36 -37.21 8.91
C LYS A 193 22.56 -36.85 10.16
N TYR A 194 21.53 -36.02 9.99
CA TYR A 194 20.57 -35.70 11.04
C TYR A 194 19.22 -36.28 10.67
N GLU A 195 18.55 -36.87 11.66
CA GLU A 195 17.15 -37.26 11.59
C GLU A 195 16.33 -36.32 12.47
N PHE A 196 15.09 -36.08 12.07
CA PHE A 196 14.19 -35.18 12.78
C PHE A 196 13.00 -35.99 13.27
N ARG A 197 12.67 -35.86 14.56
CA ARG A 197 11.49 -36.50 15.16
C ARG A 197 10.47 -35.46 15.59
N LEU A 198 9.21 -35.83 15.50
CA LEU A 198 8.06 -35.04 15.95
C LEU A 198 7.05 -35.97 16.62
N GLY A 199 6.61 -35.67 17.84
CA GLY A 199 5.70 -36.56 18.59
C GLY A 199 6.26 -37.95 18.88
N GLY A 200 7.58 -38.14 18.82
CA GLY A 200 8.23 -39.45 18.98
C GLY A 200 8.36 -40.28 17.70
N ILE A 201 7.82 -39.81 16.58
CA ILE A 201 7.88 -40.45 15.26
C ILE A 201 8.85 -39.69 14.37
N ASP A 202 9.53 -40.37 13.46
CA ASP A 202 10.42 -39.71 12.50
C ASP A 202 9.61 -38.86 11.50
N VAL A 203 10.11 -37.65 11.22
CA VAL A 203 9.59 -36.79 10.15
C VAL A 203 9.93 -37.46 8.84
N ILE A 204 8.90 -37.78 8.06
CA ILE A 204 9.08 -38.53 6.80
C ILE A 204 9.98 -37.77 5.83
N ASP A 205 10.87 -38.52 5.18
CA ASP A 205 11.54 -38.09 3.98
C ASP A 205 10.66 -38.44 2.78
N LEU A 206 10.37 -37.45 1.94
CA LEU A 206 9.40 -37.62 0.87
C LEU A 206 9.89 -38.58 -0.22
N THR A 207 11.21 -38.68 -0.42
CA THR A 207 11.74 -39.58 -1.46
C THR A 207 11.60 -41.03 -1.07
N SER A 208 11.80 -41.38 0.21
CA SER A 208 11.79 -42.76 0.70
C SER A 208 10.44 -43.24 1.24
N MET A 209 9.33 -42.56 0.89
CA MET A 209 7.99 -42.93 1.38
C MET A 209 7.55 -44.34 0.96
N ASN A 210 8.03 -44.87 -0.17
CA ASN A 210 7.67 -46.22 -0.62
C ASN A 210 8.07 -47.33 0.36
N ALA A 211 9.12 -47.10 1.17
CA ALA A 211 9.64 -48.05 2.14
C ALA A 211 8.93 -48.00 3.50
N LEU A 212 7.99 -47.06 3.70
CA LEU A 212 7.34 -46.83 4.99
C LEU A 212 5.89 -47.34 5.00
N PRO A 213 5.41 -47.85 6.14
CA PRO A 213 4.02 -48.28 6.27
C PRO A 213 3.06 -47.08 6.27
N PRO A 214 1.81 -47.26 5.80
CA PRO A 214 0.81 -46.18 5.65
C PRO A 214 0.50 -45.43 6.95
N GLU A 215 0.55 -46.14 8.08
CA GLU A 215 0.28 -45.60 9.41
C GLU A 215 1.37 -44.59 9.81
N VAL A 216 2.63 -44.90 9.54
CA VAL A 216 3.76 -44.01 9.86
C VAL A 216 3.70 -42.74 9.01
N ILE A 217 3.42 -42.87 7.72
CA ILE A 217 3.28 -41.73 6.80
C ILE A 217 2.15 -40.82 7.25
N SER A 218 0.95 -41.38 7.47
CA SER A 218 -0.23 -40.62 7.87
C SER A 218 -0.04 -39.91 9.22
N THR A 219 0.60 -40.60 10.18
CA THR A 219 0.80 -40.04 11.52
C THR A 219 1.85 -38.92 11.50
N SER A 220 2.96 -39.12 10.78
CA SER A 220 4.00 -38.10 10.60
C SER A 220 3.44 -36.84 9.94
N LEU A 221 2.69 -36.99 8.83
CA LEU A 221 2.01 -35.88 8.17
C LEU A 221 1.03 -35.15 9.09
N SER A 222 0.23 -35.88 9.87
CA SER A 222 -0.69 -35.29 10.83
C SER A 222 0.03 -34.47 11.91
N HIS A 223 1.17 -34.94 12.40
CA HIS A 223 1.98 -34.18 13.35
C HIS A 223 2.57 -32.91 12.73
N ILE A 224 3.10 -32.98 11.49
CA ILE A 224 3.63 -31.85 10.74
C ILE A 224 2.54 -30.80 10.51
N SER A 225 1.35 -31.21 10.05
CA SER A 225 0.21 -30.32 9.84
C SER A 225 -0.19 -29.58 11.12
N HIS A 226 -0.28 -30.30 12.24
CA HIS A 226 -0.71 -29.71 13.50
C HIS A 226 0.30 -28.68 14.03
N ILE A 227 1.59 -29.03 14.10
CA ILE A 227 2.60 -28.09 14.60
C ILE A 227 2.74 -26.87 13.68
N LEU A 228 2.59 -27.06 12.36
CA LEU A 228 2.66 -25.97 11.39
C LEU A 228 1.48 -25.02 11.54
N ILE A 229 0.26 -25.51 11.73
CA ILE A 229 -0.91 -24.67 12.01
C ILE A 229 -0.74 -23.92 13.33
N LEU A 230 -0.27 -24.60 14.39
CA LEU A 230 -0.05 -23.97 15.69
C LEU A 230 1.01 -22.86 15.60
N ALA A 231 2.13 -23.11 14.92
CA ALA A 231 3.15 -22.10 14.67
C ALA A 231 2.61 -20.94 13.83
N SER A 232 1.85 -21.24 12.78
CA SER A 232 1.22 -20.22 11.92
C SER A 232 0.24 -19.38 12.72
N HIS A 233 -0.51 -19.97 13.64
CA HIS A 233 -1.41 -19.25 14.55
C HIS A 233 -0.64 -18.28 15.44
N TYR A 234 0.42 -18.72 16.12
CA TYR A 234 1.22 -17.82 16.96
C TYR A 234 1.91 -16.72 16.17
N LEU A 235 2.42 -17.02 14.97
CA LEU A 235 3.02 -16.02 14.09
C LEU A 235 1.97 -15.12 13.41
N ALA A 236 0.68 -15.46 13.55
CA ALA A 236 -0.42 -14.90 12.80
C ALA A 236 -0.14 -14.86 11.29
N LEU A 237 0.30 -16.00 10.75
CA LEU A 237 0.52 -16.24 9.34
C LEU A 237 -0.67 -16.97 8.73
N ARG A 238 -1.07 -16.51 7.55
CA ARG A 238 -1.94 -17.25 6.65
C ARG A 238 -1.06 -18.05 5.69
N LEU A 239 -1.15 -19.37 5.73
CA LEU A 239 -0.39 -20.25 4.84
C LEU A 239 -0.93 -20.19 3.40
N PRO A 240 -0.10 -20.36 2.36
CA PRO A 240 -0.54 -20.36 0.96
C PRO A 240 -1.57 -21.45 0.64
N ALA A 241 -1.33 -22.66 1.13
CA ALA A 241 -2.26 -23.78 1.04
C ALA A 241 -2.97 -23.96 2.39
N GLU A 242 -4.29 -23.81 2.42
CA GLU A 242 -5.08 -23.94 3.65
C GLU A 242 -5.10 -25.41 4.12
N ILE A 243 -4.76 -25.63 5.39
CA ILE A 243 -4.81 -26.94 6.02
C ILE A 243 -6.08 -27.01 6.86
N SER A 244 -6.93 -28.01 6.59
CA SER A 244 -8.07 -28.35 7.43
C SER A 244 -7.64 -29.36 8.50
N MET A 245 -7.86 -29.00 9.76
CA MET A 245 -7.61 -29.88 10.90
C MET A 245 -8.71 -30.93 11.05
N PRO A 246 -8.43 -32.06 11.71
CA PRO A 246 -9.45 -33.03 12.07
C PRO A 246 -10.67 -32.38 12.75
N HIS A 247 -11.86 -32.62 12.20
CA HIS A 247 -13.16 -32.24 12.77
C HIS A 247 -14.18 -33.37 12.60
N ARG A 248 -15.42 -33.17 13.06
CA ARG A 248 -16.45 -34.23 13.17
C ARG A 248 -16.70 -34.99 11.85
N ASP A 249 -16.66 -34.31 10.71
CA ASP A 249 -16.96 -34.90 9.41
C ASP A 249 -15.69 -35.36 8.67
N HIS A 250 -14.52 -34.90 9.11
CA HIS A 250 -13.22 -35.24 8.54
C HIS A 250 -12.21 -35.52 9.65
N PRO A 251 -12.03 -36.78 10.09
CA PRO A 251 -11.18 -37.13 11.24
C PRO A 251 -9.67 -37.07 10.94
N ARG A 252 -9.28 -36.82 9.68
CA ARG A 252 -7.89 -36.76 9.24
C ARG A 252 -7.61 -35.43 8.56
N PRO A 253 -6.37 -34.90 8.66
CA PRO A 253 -6.04 -33.62 8.07
C PRO A 253 -6.07 -33.68 6.55
N THR A 254 -6.49 -32.57 5.95
CA THR A 254 -6.50 -32.37 4.50
C THR A 254 -5.97 -30.99 4.15
N ILE A 255 -5.55 -30.78 2.91
CA ILE A 255 -4.99 -29.50 2.46
C ILE A 255 -5.62 -29.07 1.13
N TYR A 256 -5.99 -27.80 1.04
CA TYR A 256 -6.51 -27.19 -0.18
C TYR A 256 -5.36 -26.75 -1.08
N ASN A 257 -5.60 -26.74 -2.40
CA ASN A 257 -4.60 -26.19 -3.32
C ASN A 257 -4.56 -24.66 -3.19
N LEU A 258 -3.52 -24.03 -3.76
CA LEU A 258 -3.31 -22.58 -3.64
C LEU A 258 -4.50 -21.78 -4.20
N ALA A 259 -5.13 -22.26 -5.28
CA ALA A 259 -6.21 -21.57 -5.96
C ALA A 259 -7.57 -21.67 -5.24
N SER A 260 -7.68 -22.58 -4.28
CA SER A 260 -8.93 -22.84 -3.56
C SER A 260 -8.88 -22.57 -2.07
N SER A 261 -7.67 -22.42 -1.54
CA SER A 261 -7.43 -22.07 -0.15
C SER A 261 -8.24 -20.83 0.23
N TYR A 262 -9.00 -20.96 1.31
CA TYR A 262 -9.83 -19.95 1.95
C TYR A 262 -10.98 -19.38 1.10
N ARG A 263 -11.34 -20.01 -0.02
CA ARG A 263 -12.50 -19.56 -0.84
C ARG A 263 -13.84 -19.97 -0.23
N HIS A 264 -13.84 -20.96 0.66
CA HIS A 264 -15.03 -21.41 1.38
C HIS A 264 -15.51 -20.41 2.44
N MET A 265 -14.64 -19.48 2.84
CA MET A 265 -14.94 -18.46 3.86
C MET A 265 -15.70 -17.24 3.31
N GLU A 266 -15.87 -17.16 1.98
CA GLU A 266 -16.48 -16.01 1.29
C GLU A 266 -18.01 -16.17 1.12
N GLY A 267 -18.53 -17.40 1.28
CA GLY A 267 -19.94 -17.74 1.06
C GLY A 267 -20.75 -18.11 2.30
N ASP A 268 -20.10 -18.36 3.44
CA ASP A 268 -20.79 -18.60 4.71
C ASP A 268 -19.98 -17.98 5.85
N GLY A 269 -20.66 -17.25 6.73
CA GLY A 269 -20.05 -16.44 7.78
C GLY A 269 -19.30 -17.30 8.81
N ALA A 270 -18.07 -17.71 8.50
CA ALA A 270 -17.27 -18.54 9.39
C ALA A 270 -16.58 -17.66 10.45
N ILE A 271 -17.07 -17.76 11.66
CA ILE A 271 -16.47 -17.26 12.89
C ILE A 271 -15.21 -18.10 13.18
N ILE A 272 -14.05 -17.45 13.27
CA ILE A 272 -12.88 -18.01 13.95
C ILE A 272 -12.72 -17.25 15.27
N ASN A 273 -12.82 -17.94 16.40
CA ASN A 273 -12.67 -17.39 17.77
C ASN A 273 -13.50 -16.13 18.08
N GLY A 274 -14.77 -16.08 17.65
CA GLY A 274 -15.69 -14.99 18.00
C GLY A 274 -15.41 -13.64 17.36
N ILE A 275 -14.46 -13.52 16.43
CA ILE A 275 -14.12 -12.26 15.75
C ILE A 275 -14.55 -12.34 14.29
N ASN A 276 -15.52 -11.51 13.93
CA ASN A 276 -15.98 -11.31 12.56
C ASN A 276 -14.96 -10.44 11.81
N ILE A 277 -14.09 -11.06 11.00
CA ILE A 277 -13.19 -10.33 10.09
C ILE A 277 -13.87 -10.23 8.73
N LYS A 278 -14.66 -9.17 8.52
CA LYS A 278 -15.00 -8.73 7.16
C LYS A 278 -13.73 -8.18 6.52
N ASN A 279 -13.06 -8.99 5.70
CA ASN A 279 -11.97 -8.50 4.86
C ASN A 279 -12.58 -7.66 3.72
N ASN A 280 -12.50 -6.33 3.85
CA ASN A 280 -12.64 -5.44 2.69
C ASN A 280 -11.36 -5.55 1.85
N SER A 281 -11.36 -6.43 0.85
CA SER A 281 -10.44 -6.31 -0.28
C SER A 281 -11.25 -5.92 -1.53
N PRO A 282 -10.98 -4.75 -2.14
CA PRO A 282 -11.43 -4.48 -3.50
C PRO A 282 -10.46 -5.16 -4.49
N ILE A 283 -10.93 -5.34 -5.72
CA ILE A 283 -10.23 -5.83 -6.92
C ILE A 283 -10.38 -7.34 -7.18
N SER A 284 -11.56 -7.70 -7.70
CA SER A 284 -11.60 -8.50 -8.92
C SER A 284 -12.75 -8.01 -9.79
N GLY A 285 -12.40 -7.15 -10.75
CA GLY A 285 -13.30 -6.80 -11.83
C GLY A 285 -13.23 -7.90 -12.88
N ASN A 286 -14.33 -8.60 -13.08
CA ASN A 286 -14.69 -9.09 -14.41
C ASN A 286 -16.21 -9.18 -14.49
N LEU A 287 -16.78 -8.36 -15.39
CA LEU A 287 -18.15 -8.46 -15.85
C LEU A 287 -18.32 -9.75 -16.64
N GLY A 288 -19.43 -10.46 -16.43
CA GLY A 288 -19.82 -11.59 -17.26
C GLY A 288 -20.99 -12.42 -16.72
N ASN A 289 -22.19 -11.82 -16.77
CA ASN A 289 -23.51 -12.39 -17.07
C ASN A 289 -24.13 -13.57 -16.27
N ASN A 290 -25.41 -13.34 -15.92
CA ASN A 290 -26.51 -14.28 -15.64
C ASN A 290 -26.38 -15.20 -14.39
N GLU A 291 -27.41 -15.46 -13.59
CA GLU A 291 -28.84 -15.08 -13.59
C GLU A 291 -29.38 -15.33 -12.18
N LEU A 292 -30.47 -14.63 -11.82
CA LEU A 292 -31.18 -14.84 -10.55
C LEU A 292 -31.96 -16.17 -10.61
N SER A 293 -31.91 -16.96 -9.54
CA SER A 293 -33.06 -17.78 -9.11
C SER A 293 -33.01 -18.10 -7.62
N SER A 294 -34.09 -17.68 -6.96
CA SER A 294 -34.53 -18.04 -5.61
C SER A 294 -34.86 -19.53 -5.48
N GLY A 295 -34.84 -20.03 -4.25
CA GLY A 295 -35.83 -21.04 -3.82
C GLY A 295 -35.28 -22.25 -3.08
N LEU A 296 -35.66 -22.32 -1.81
CA LEU A 296 -35.63 -23.45 -0.88
C LEU A 296 -35.96 -24.81 -1.52
N THR A 297 -35.23 -25.88 -1.16
CA THR A 297 -35.73 -27.17 -0.61
C THR A 297 -34.59 -28.19 -0.57
N GLY A 298 -34.62 -29.08 0.41
CA GLY A 298 -33.55 -30.03 0.68
C GLY A 298 -33.55 -31.31 -0.15
N ASP A 299 -32.48 -32.06 0.11
CA ASP A 299 -32.24 -33.49 -0.10
C ASP A 299 -31.60 -33.94 -1.43
N ARG A 300 -30.43 -34.58 -1.24
CA ARG A 300 -29.79 -35.65 -2.04
C ARG A 300 -29.76 -35.48 -3.55
N HIS A 301 -28.62 -35.00 -4.06
CA HIS A 301 -27.71 -35.78 -4.91
C HIS A 301 -26.47 -34.94 -5.23
N ALA A 302 -25.31 -35.42 -4.78
CA ALA A 302 -24.02 -34.88 -5.16
C ALA A 302 -23.76 -35.19 -6.65
N ARG A 303 -24.08 -34.24 -7.54
CA ARG A 303 -23.47 -34.16 -8.87
C ARG A 303 -23.59 -32.77 -9.49
N ASP A 304 -22.43 -32.17 -9.74
CA ASP A 304 -22.13 -31.13 -10.73
C ASP A 304 -22.99 -29.86 -10.75
N THR A 305 -22.64 -28.91 -9.89
CA THR A 305 -22.64 -27.47 -10.25
C THR A 305 -21.55 -26.73 -9.47
N GLY A 306 -20.45 -26.36 -10.15
CA GLY A 306 -19.55 -25.26 -9.74
C GLY A 306 -18.37 -25.60 -8.83
N SER A 307 -17.33 -26.26 -9.37
CA SER A 307 -15.92 -26.26 -8.92
C SER A 307 -15.61 -25.97 -7.44
N SER A 308 -16.27 -26.62 -6.48
CA SER A 308 -15.75 -26.69 -5.12
C SER A 308 -14.49 -27.52 -5.17
N SER A 309 -13.32 -26.91 -4.99
CA SER A 309 -12.06 -27.65 -5.10
C SER A 309 -12.06 -28.78 -4.07
N ARG A 310 -11.70 -29.99 -4.50
CA ARG A 310 -11.58 -31.12 -3.59
C ARG A 310 -10.33 -30.95 -2.72
N PRO A 311 -10.41 -31.01 -1.38
CA PRO A 311 -9.23 -31.00 -0.53
C PRO A 311 -8.37 -32.25 -0.80
N ARG A 312 -7.05 -32.11 -0.71
CA ARG A 312 -6.07 -33.19 -0.87
C ARG A 312 -5.87 -33.91 0.46
N PRO A 313 -5.93 -35.25 0.50
CA PRO A 313 -5.71 -35.98 1.73
C PRO A 313 -4.24 -35.91 2.15
N LEU A 314 -3.97 -35.75 3.45
CA LEU A 314 -2.64 -35.88 4.04
C LEU A 314 -2.48 -37.24 4.76
N PHE A 315 -3.14 -38.25 4.23
CA PHE A 315 -3.13 -39.60 4.78
C PHE A 315 -3.30 -40.65 3.68
N ILE A 316 -2.88 -41.87 3.98
CA ILE A 316 -3.07 -43.05 3.15
C ILE A 316 -3.44 -44.25 4.03
N GLU A 317 -4.22 -45.17 3.47
CA GLU A 317 -4.67 -46.40 4.15
C GLU A 317 -3.95 -47.64 3.64
N LYS A 318 -3.32 -47.53 2.47
CA LYS A 318 -2.61 -48.63 1.79
C LYS A 318 -1.19 -48.19 1.43
N PRO A 319 -0.25 -49.14 1.27
CA PRO A 319 1.10 -48.81 0.81
C PRO A 319 1.07 -48.02 -0.50
N LEU A 320 2.00 -47.07 -0.64
CA LEU A 320 1.98 -46.12 -1.76
C LEU A 320 2.05 -46.80 -3.13
N SER A 321 2.83 -47.88 -3.23
CA SER A 321 2.97 -48.71 -4.42
C SER A 321 1.68 -49.44 -4.82
N VAL A 322 0.87 -49.85 -3.83
CA VAL A 322 -0.45 -50.46 -4.05
C VAL A 322 -1.46 -49.40 -4.48
N LEU A 323 -1.49 -48.27 -3.78
CA LEU A 323 -2.37 -47.14 -4.12
C LEU A 323 -2.12 -46.64 -5.54
N ALA A 324 -0.86 -46.56 -5.97
CA ALA A 324 -0.50 -46.15 -7.33
C ALA A 324 -1.08 -47.06 -8.43
N LYS A 325 -1.27 -48.35 -8.13
CA LYS A 325 -1.84 -49.34 -9.08
C LYS A 325 -3.37 -49.37 -9.03
N GLU A 326 -3.95 -49.31 -7.83
CA GLU A 326 -5.40 -49.42 -7.63
C GLU A 326 -6.15 -48.12 -7.94
N ASP A 327 -5.64 -46.98 -7.47
CA ASP A 327 -6.23 -45.66 -7.67
C ASP A 327 -5.15 -44.60 -7.97
N PRO A 328 -4.76 -44.47 -9.25
CA PRO A 328 -3.77 -43.48 -9.67
C PRO A 328 -4.18 -42.04 -9.36
N ALA A 329 -5.49 -41.74 -9.30
CA ALA A 329 -5.99 -40.40 -9.03
C ALA A 329 -5.84 -40.04 -7.56
N ALA A 330 -6.23 -40.94 -6.64
CA ALA A 330 -6.00 -40.76 -5.20
C ALA A 330 -4.50 -40.68 -4.87
N HIS A 331 -3.67 -41.53 -5.50
CA HIS A 331 -2.22 -41.45 -5.39
C HIS A 331 -1.69 -40.06 -5.80
N SER A 332 -2.10 -39.55 -6.96
CA SER A 332 -1.71 -38.21 -7.43
C SER A 332 -2.18 -37.09 -6.50
N PHE A 333 -3.41 -37.15 -5.98
CA PHE A 333 -3.90 -36.16 -5.02
C PHE A 333 -3.18 -36.21 -3.68
N PHE A 334 -2.81 -37.39 -3.20
CA PHE A 334 -1.99 -37.53 -2.01
C PHE A 334 -0.61 -36.89 -2.20
N LEU A 335 0.09 -37.20 -3.30
CA LEU A 335 1.39 -36.59 -3.59
C LEU A 335 1.31 -35.07 -3.71
N GLU A 336 0.27 -34.54 -4.37
CA GLU A 336 0.01 -33.10 -4.41
C GLU A 336 -0.21 -32.52 -3.00
N GLY A 337 -0.98 -33.20 -2.14
CA GLY A 337 -1.20 -32.78 -0.77
C GLY A 337 0.10 -32.69 0.04
N VAL A 338 0.94 -33.72 -0.04
CA VAL A 338 2.20 -33.77 0.69
C VAL A 338 3.20 -32.71 0.19
N THR A 339 3.25 -32.43 -1.11
CA THR A 339 4.11 -31.35 -1.63
C THR A 339 3.59 -29.96 -1.29
N LEU A 340 2.26 -29.77 -1.20
CA LEU A 340 1.66 -28.54 -0.68
C LEU A 340 2.03 -28.32 0.79
N LEU A 341 2.05 -29.39 1.60
CA LEU A 341 2.48 -29.30 2.99
C LEU A 341 3.96 -28.89 3.10
N ALA A 342 4.84 -29.52 2.32
CA ALA A 342 6.25 -29.13 2.26
C ALA A 342 6.44 -27.68 1.77
N TYR A 343 5.66 -27.27 0.76
CA TYR A 343 5.65 -25.90 0.27
C TYR A 343 5.25 -24.91 1.37
N ASN A 344 4.21 -25.21 2.15
CA ASN A 344 3.80 -24.36 3.28
C ASN A 344 4.90 -24.24 4.35
N VAL A 345 5.59 -25.34 4.69
CA VAL A 345 6.72 -25.32 5.64
C VAL A 345 7.83 -24.41 5.10
N ALA A 346 8.24 -24.61 3.85
CA ALA A 346 9.28 -23.80 3.22
C ALA A 346 8.89 -22.33 3.13
N TRP A 347 7.64 -22.04 2.76
CA TRP A 347 7.10 -20.68 2.72
C TRP A 347 7.11 -20.03 4.10
N ALA A 348 6.69 -20.77 5.15
CA ALA A 348 6.72 -20.28 6.52
C ALA A 348 8.16 -19.91 6.94
N CYS A 349 9.15 -20.75 6.64
CA CYS A 349 10.57 -20.41 6.85
C CYS A 349 10.96 -19.08 6.19
N LEU A 350 10.62 -18.91 4.92
CA LEU A 350 10.98 -17.71 4.17
C LEU A 350 10.31 -16.45 4.73
N THR A 351 9.05 -16.51 5.15
CA THR A 351 8.38 -15.36 5.80
C THR A 351 9.09 -14.89 7.07
N GLN A 352 9.83 -15.80 7.71
CA GLN A 352 10.51 -15.56 8.97
C GLN A 352 12.02 -15.38 8.80
N ASN A 353 12.49 -15.19 7.56
CA ASN A 353 13.91 -15.07 7.21
C ASN A 353 14.76 -16.28 7.62
N VAL A 354 14.15 -17.47 7.68
CA VAL A 354 14.86 -18.73 7.97
C VAL A 354 15.32 -19.34 6.65
N PRO A 355 16.63 -19.58 6.46
CA PRO A 355 17.14 -20.17 5.23
C PRO A 355 16.77 -21.65 5.14
N ILE A 356 16.32 -22.05 3.96
CA ILE A 356 15.95 -23.45 3.64
C ILE A 356 16.98 -24.17 2.76
N GLY A 357 18.13 -23.54 2.47
CA GLY A 357 19.08 -24.02 1.46
C GLY A 357 18.84 -23.39 0.09
N ASP A 358 19.02 -24.16 -0.98
CA ASP A 358 18.68 -23.72 -2.33
C ASP A 358 17.16 -23.71 -2.53
N ARG A 359 16.61 -22.51 -2.73
CA ARG A 359 15.17 -22.30 -2.91
C ARG A 359 14.63 -23.00 -4.16
N GLY A 360 15.47 -23.21 -5.18
CA GLY A 360 15.11 -23.93 -6.41
C GLY A 360 15.22 -25.45 -6.29
N SER A 361 15.90 -25.95 -5.25
CA SER A 361 16.12 -27.38 -5.05
C SER A 361 14.90 -28.06 -4.44
N PHE A 362 14.54 -29.20 -5.02
CA PHE A 362 13.44 -30.03 -4.51
C PHE A 362 13.76 -30.57 -3.11
N ASP A 363 14.99 -31.04 -2.91
CA ASP A 363 15.40 -31.70 -1.68
C ASP A 363 15.42 -30.71 -0.51
N ASP A 364 15.82 -29.46 -0.77
CA ASP A 364 15.85 -28.41 0.25
C ASP A 364 14.45 -27.93 0.64
N VAL A 365 13.54 -27.77 -0.33
CA VAL A 365 12.14 -27.40 -0.08
C VAL A 365 11.38 -28.54 0.61
N CYS A 366 11.62 -29.78 0.21
CA CYS A 366 10.90 -30.96 0.70
C CYS A 366 11.44 -31.53 2.03
N ASN A 367 12.59 -31.08 2.52
CA ASN A 367 13.12 -31.47 3.82
C ASN A 367 12.37 -30.78 4.97
N MET A 368 11.12 -31.21 5.19
CA MET A 368 10.20 -30.64 6.19
C MET A 368 10.77 -30.70 7.59
N GLY A 369 11.48 -31.78 7.96
CA GLY A 369 12.06 -31.96 9.29
C GLY A 369 13.12 -30.89 9.60
N ARG A 370 14.08 -30.70 8.69
CA ARG A 370 15.11 -29.67 8.82
C ARG A 370 14.50 -28.26 8.81
N ASN A 371 13.54 -28.03 7.91
CA ASN A 371 12.92 -26.72 7.77
C ASN A 371 12.09 -26.34 9.00
N LEU A 372 11.27 -27.26 9.53
CA LEU A 372 10.53 -27.07 10.78
C LEU A 372 11.47 -26.87 11.97
N TYR A 373 12.53 -27.66 12.09
CA TYR A 373 13.50 -27.50 13.16
C TYR A 373 14.20 -26.13 13.11
N ASN A 374 14.63 -25.71 11.93
CA ASN A 374 15.27 -24.39 11.76
C ASN A 374 14.30 -23.24 12.03
N LEU A 375 13.03 -23.41 11.66
CA LEU A 375 11.97 -22.43 11.93
C LEU A 375 11.65 -22.29 13.41
N LEU A 376 11.51 -23.41 14.12
CA LEU A 376 10.90 -23.44 15.45
C LEU A 376 11.89 -23.64 16.59
N ILE A 377 13.10 -24.12 16.34
CA ILE A 377 14.13 -24.38 17.38
C ILE A 377 15.49 -23.78 17.00
N GLY A 378 15.74 -23.52 15.72
CA GLY A 378 17.03 -23.05 15.20
C GLY A 378 17.64 -21.84 15.92
N GLN A 379 18.93 -21.61 15.71
CA GLN A 379 19.72 -20.55 16.38
C GLN A 379 19.13 -19.14 16.21
N GLN A 380 18.29 -18.91 15.19
CA GLN A 380 17.58 -17.63 14.98
C GLN A 380 16.62 -17.25 16.12
N LEU A 381 16.23 -18.20 16.96
CA LEU A 381 15.41 -17.96 18.15
C LEU A 381 16.24 -17.62 19.40
N HIS A 382 17.54 -17.93 19.38
CA HIS A 382 18.43 -17.76 20.52
C HIS A 382 19.12 -16.38 20.54
N SER A 383 19.03 -15.61 19.46
CA SER A 383 19.41 -14.18 19.45
C SER A 383 18.44 -13.30 20.25
N ILE A 384 17.32 -13.87 20.71
CA ILE A 384 16.39 -13.24 21.62
C ILE A 384 17.02 -13.33 23.03
N PRO A 385 17.32 -12.20 23.69
CA PRO A 385 17.69 -12.21 25.10
C PRO A 385 16.50 -12.79 25.87
N THR A 386 16.61 -14.06 26.20
CA THR A 386 15.59 -14.80 26.92
C THR A 386 15.41 -14.16 28.29
N ALA A 387 14.14 -13.99 28.67
CA ALA A 387 13.70 -13.93 30.05
C ALA A 387 14.24 -12.79 30.94
N LYS A 388 13.82 -11.55 30.66
CA LYS A 388 13.34 -10.66 31.74
C LYS A 388 11.83 -10.60 31.67
N VAL A 389 11.21 -11.67 32.15
CA VAL A 389 9.79 -11.72 32.46
C VAL A 389 9.55 -10.67 33.55
N PHE A 390 8.64 -9.72 33.30
CA PHE A 390 8.32 -8.49 34.07
C PHE A 390 9.24 -7.27 33.85
N PRO A 391 8.73 -6.18 33.23
CA PRO A 391 9.43 -4.90 33.27
C PRO A 391 9.23 -4.28 34.65
N TYR A 392 10.23 -4.37 35.52
CA TYR A 392 10.37 -3.39 36.60
C TYR A 392 10.70 -2.04 35.95
N ILE A 393 9.95 -1.01 36.33
CA ILE A 393 10.21 0.37 35.93
C ILE A 393 11.54 0.76 36.57
N SER A 394 12.63 0.67 35.81
CA SER A 394 13.90 1.27 36.17
C SER A 394 14.12 2.47 35.27
N SER A 395 14.02 3.66 35.87
CA SER A 395 14.29 4.95 35.26
C SER A 395 15.67 5.00 34.61
N PRO A 396 15.86 5.69 33.46
CA PRO A 396 17.16 5.81 32.84
C PRO A 396 18.00 6.84 33.59
N THR A 397 19.15 6.39 34.12
CA THR A 397 20.23 7.29 34.52
C THR A 397 20.95 7.77 33.27
N ALA A 398 21.19 9.09 33.24
CA ALA A 398 21.81 9.81 32.14
C ALA A 398 23.31 9.53 32.04
N SER A 399 23.72 8.78 31.02
CA SER A 399 25.04 8.88 30.39
C SER A 399 25.14 7.87 29.23
N ASP A 400 24.69 8.25 28.03
CA ASP A 400 25.30 7.78 26.79
C ASP A 400 24.72 8.60 25.63
N VAL A 401 25.43 9.68 25.30
CA VAL A 401 25.05 10.63 24.25
C VAL A 401 25.87 10.46 22.97
N ASP A 402 26.75 9.45 22.88
CA ASP A 402 27.67 9.31 21.74
C ASP A 402 27.44 8.09 20.82
N GLU A 403 26.36 7.34 21.00
CA GLU A 403 26.04 6.16 20.16
C GLU A 403 24.88 6.37 19.17
N LEU A 404 24.48 7.63 18.92
CA LEU A 404 23.29 7.92 18.11
C LEU A 404 23.56 8.04 16.59
N ASP A 405 24.82 8.14 16.16
CA ASP A 405 25.16 8.35 14.74
C ASP A 405 25.65 7.10 13.97
N ARG A 406 25.83 5.94 14.64
CA ARG A 406 26.13 4.66 13.96
C ARG A 406 24.92 3.78 13.66
N ALA A 407 23.73 4.15 14.13
CA ALA A 407 22.50 3.36 13.98
C ALA A 407 21.72 3.60 12.67
N LYS A 408 22.22 4.44 11.75
CA LYS A 408 21.52 4.79 10.50
C LYS A 408 21.60 3.74 9.38
N GLN A 409 22.21 2.57 9.59
CA GLN A 409 22.30 1.54 8.55
C GLN A 409 22.48 0.10 9.04
N ALA A 410 22.13 -0.20 10.30
CA ALA A 410 22.05 -1.58 10.75
C ALA A 410 20.64 -2.11 10.46
N THR A 411 20.45 -2.81 9.35
CA THR A 411 19.31 -3.72 9.17
C THR A 411 19.21 -4.57 10.45
N ALA A 412 18.17 -4.34 11.25
CA ALA A 412 17.95 -5.09 12.47
C ALA A 412 18.03 -6.59 12.15
N PRO A 413 18.69 -7.40 13.00
CA PRO A 413 18.90 -8.80 12.72
C PRO A 413 17.56 -9.50 12.42
N PRO A 414 17.55 -10.49 11.52
CA PRO A 414 16.33 -11.21 11.17
C PRO A 414 15.72 -11.81 12.44
N MET A 415 14.55 -11.30 12.83
CA MET A 415 13.82 -11.75 14.01
C MET A 415 12.55 -12.47 13.58
N MET A 416 12.46 -13.73 13.98
CA MET A 416 11.25 -14.54 13.90
C MET A 416 10.06 -13.80 14.56
N GLY A 417 8.89 -13.85 13.93
CA GLY A 417 7.66 -13.22 14.41
C GLY A 417 7.46 -11.76 13.97
N ARG A 418 8.43 -11.17 13.25
CA ARG A 418 8.34 -9.79 12.74
C ARG A 418 7.28 -9.65 11.66
N PHE A 419 7.38 -10.42 10.59
CA PHE A 419 6.41 -10.37 9.49
C PHE A 419 5.20 -11.25 9.79
N SER A 420 4.01 -10.68 9.64
CA SER A 420 2.76 -11.32 10.03
C SER A 420 1.58 -10.80 9.21
N HIS A 421 0.52 -11.60 9.05
CA HIS A 421 -0.77 -11.14 8.53
C HIS A 421 -1.66 -10.52 9.62
N GLY A 422 -1.36 -10.75 10.89
CA GLY A 422 -2.17 -10.26 12.02
C GLY A 422 -1.71 -8.93 12.62
N THR A 423 -0.73 -8.23 12.02
CA THR A 423 -0.20 -6.96 12.56
C THR A 423 -0.09 -5.89 11.51
N THR A 424 -0.36 -4.64 11.89
CA THR A 424 -0.19 -3.47 11.01
C THR A 424 1.26 -3.03 10.86
N HIS A 425 2.12 -3.23 11.86
CA HIS A 425 3.52 -2.77 11.82
C HIS A 425 4.34 -3.35 10.66
N SER A 426 4.30 -4.67 10.53
CA SER A 426 5.07 -5.45 9.55
C SER A 426 4.12 -6.42 8.85
N PHE A 427 3.06 -5.83 8.27
CA PHE A 427 2.01 -6.57 7.59
C PHE A 427 2.55 -7.25 6.33
N LEU A 428 2.42 -8.58 6.25
CA LEU A 428 2.98 -9.35 5.14
C LEU A 428 2.29 -9.03 3.79
N ALA A 429 1.03 -8.60 3.80
CA ALA A 429 0.34 -8.13 2.61
C ALA A 429 0.40 -6.59 2.41
N GLY A 430 1.24 -5.90 3.18
CA GLY A 430 1.60 -4.49 2.92
C GLY A 430 2.60 -4.35 1.78
N ALA A 431 2.91 -3.12 1.36
CA ALA A 431 3.81 -2.87 0.23
C ALA A 431 5.18 -3.57 0.40
N THR A 432 5.83 -3.38 1.54
CA THR A 432 7.12 -4.01 1.88
C THR A 432 7.01 -5.53 2.00
N GLY A 433 5.93 -6.03 2.60
CA GLY A 433 5.67 -7.46 2.74
C GLY A 433 5.43 -8.17 1.41
N THR A 434 4.69 -7.55 0.49
CA THR A 434 4.42 -8.12 -0.83
C THR A 434 5.68 -8.19 -1.70
N GLU A 435 6.55 -7.18 -1.63
CA GLU A 435 7.86 -7.21 -2.28
C GLU A 435 8.76 -8.31 -1.68
N PHE A 436 8.75 -8.42 -0.35
CA PHE A 436 9.48 -9.46 0.35
C PHE A 436 9.03 -10.87 -0.05
N VAL A 437 7.72 -11.15 -0.09
CA VAL A 437 7.16 -12.45 -0.51
C VAL A 437 7.48 -12.75 -1.99
N ARG A 438 7.46 -11.75 -2.87
CA ARG A 438 7.85 -11.95 -4.29
C ARG A 438 9.31 -12.42 -4.43
N SER A 439 10.18 -12.12 -3.48
CA SER A 439 11.59 -12.52 -3.51
C SER A 439 11.82 -14.03 -3.26
N PHE A 440 10.81 -14.77 -2.79
CA PHE A 440 10.97 -16.15 -2.32
C PHE A 440 11.30 -17.15 -3.44
N LYS A 441 10.85 -16.91 -4.68
CA LYS A 441 11.16 -17.74 -5.88
C LYS A 441 11.10 -19.26 -5.63
N LEU A 442 10.07 -19.73 -4.92
CA LEU A 442 9.85 -21.17 -4.70
C LEU A 442 9.33 -21.85 -5.99
N PRO A 443 9.70 -23.13 -6.25
CA PRO A 443 9.13 -23.92 -7.32
C PRO A 443 7.61 -24.05 -7.18
N SER A 444 6.91 -24.11 -8.31
CA SER A 444 5.47 -24.38 -8.30
C SER A 444 5.18 -25.71 -7.60
N PRO A 445 4.17 -25.80 -6.70
CA PRO A 445 3.79 -27.06 -6.04
C PRO A 445 3.52 -28.20 -7.02
N ILE A 446 2.99 -27.91 -8.21
CA ILE A 446 2.76 -28.90 -9.26
C ILE A 446 4.09 -29.49 -9.75
N LYS A 447 5.10 -28.64 -10.00
CA LYS A 447 6.44 -29.09 -10.39
C LYS A 447 7.12 -29.93 -9.30
N LEU A 448 6.88 -29.59 -8.03
CA LEU A 448 7.36 -30.39 -6.90
C LEU A 448 6.66 -31.75 -6.86
N ALA A 449 5.34 -31.81 -7.05
CA ALA A 449 4.57 -33.06 -7.09
C ALA A 449 5.04 -33.98 -8.22
N ASP A 450 5.24 -33.44 -9.42
CA ASP A 450 5.75 -34.21 -10.57
C ASP A 450 7.15 -34.77 -10.32
N LYS A 451 8.03 -33.97 -9.71
CA LYS A 451 9.39 -34.39 -9.36
C LYS A 451 9.39 -35.45 -8.26
N LEU A 452 8.51 -35.33 -7.26
CA LEU A 452 8.30 -36.33 -6.23
C LEU A 452 7.83 -37.65 -6.85
N LYS A 453 6.80 -37.60 -7.69
CA LYS A 453 6.28 -38.77 -8.42
C LYS A 453 7.38 -39.44 -9.23
N LYS A 454 8.22 -38.67 -9.93
CA LYS A 454 9.36 -39.21 -10.69
C LYS A 454 10.38 -39.92 -9.78
N LYS A 455 10.73 -39.34 -8.63
CA LYS A 455 11.68 -39.94 -7.68
C LYS A 455 11.15 -41.25 -7.08
N LEU A 456 9.88 -41.27 -6.68
CA LEU A 456 9.24 -42.48 -6.14
C LEU A 456 9.14 -43.61 -7.18
N LEU A 457 8.90 -43.26 -8.45
CA LEU A 457 8.90 -44.24 -9.53
C LEU A 457 10.30 -44.76 -9.87
N SER A 458 11.34 -43.93 -9.76
CA SER A 458 12.71 -44.39 -9.96
C SER A 458 13.19 -45.35 -8.86
N GLU A 459 12.77 -45.14 -7.61
CA GLU A 459 13.10 -46.07 -6.52
C GLU A 459 12.48 -47.46 -6.70
N LEU A 460 11.28 -47.55 -7.29
CA LEU A 460 10.63 -48.83 -7.62
C LEU A 460 11.34 -49.60 -8.74
N ASN A 461 12.16 -48.92 -9.54
CA ASN A 461 12.85 -49.47 -10.70
C ASN A 461 14.33 -49.82 -10.43
N VAL A 462 14.83 -49.62 -9.20
CA VAL A 462 16.14 -50.14 -8.79
C VAL A 462 15.96 -51.64 -8.50
N PRO A 463 16.47 -52.56 -9.34
CA PRO A 463 16.32 -53.98 -9.08
C PRO A 463 17.13 -54.33 -7.82
N GLU A 464 16.56 -55.14 -6.92
CA GLU A 464 17.24 -55.64 -5.71
C GLU A 464 18.57 -56.39 -6.00
N TRP A 465 18.87 -56.71 -7.26
CA TRP A 465 20.10 -57.34 -7.71
C TRP A 465 21.31 -56.40 -7.82
N GLU A 466 21.14 -55.09 -7.57
CA GLU A 466 22.22 -54.08 -7.60
C GLU A 466 22.74 -53.70 -6.20
N VAL A 467 22.50 -54.56 -5.21
CA VAL A 467 23.23 -54.55 -3.92
C VAL A 467 24.06 -55.82 -3.85
N VAL A 468 25.21 -55.81 -4.54
CA VAL A 468 26.29 -56.73 -4.18
C VAL A 468 26.92 -56.14 -2.93
N GLU A 469 26.81 -56.83 -1.80
CA GLU A 469 27.58 -56.49 -0.61
C GLU A 469 29.08 -56.58 -0.98
N ASP A 470 29.84 -55.51 -0.74
CA ASP A 470 31.28 -55.40 -1.08
C ASP A 470 32.20 -56.42 -0.36
N GLY A 471 31.65 -57.50 0.21
CA GLY A 471 32.37 -58.52 0.98
C GLY A 471 32.48 -59.92 0.33
N ASP A 472 31.77 -60.21 -0.77
CA ASP A 472 31.65 -61.58 -1.30
C ASP A 472 32.74 -62.00 -2.33
N TRP A 473 33.84 -61.24 -2.44
CA TRP A 473 34.97 -61.58 -3.33
C TRP A 473 36.28 -61.90 -2.62
N GLU A 474 36.25 -62.32 -1.35
CA GLU A 474 37.44 -62.99 -0.78
C GLU A 474 37.64 -64.35 -1.44
N ILE A 475 38.42 -64.34 -2.52
CA ILE A 475 38.98 -65.53 -3.13
C ILE A 475 39.90 -66.16 -2.09
N ASP A 476 39.47 -67.31 -1.60
CA ASP A 476 40.24 -68.22 -0.75
C ASP A 476 41.50 -68.68 -1.52
N GLY A 477 42.58 -67.92 -1.35
CA GLY A 477 43.89 -68.14 -1.96
C GLY A 477 44.82 -68.88 -1.00
N GLY A 478 44.46 -70.11 -0.64
CA GLY A 478 45.37 -71.05 0.01
C GLY A 478 46.05 -71.96 -1.02
N MET A 479 47.30 -71.64 -1.38
CA MET A 479 48.46 -72.56 -1.49
C MET A 479 49.70 -71.83 -2.01
#